data_AF-A0A951CRU3-F1
#
_entry.id   AF-A0A951CRU3-F1
#
_cell.length_a   1.000
_cell.length_b   1.000
_cell.length_c   1.000
_cell.angle_alpha   90.00
_cell.angle_beta   90.00
_cell.angle_gamma   90.00
#
_symmetry.space_group_name_H-M   'P 1'
#
loop_
_entity.id
_entity.type
_entity.pdbx_description
1 polymer ?
#
loop_
_entity_poly.entity_id
_entity_poly.type
_entity_poly.pdbx_seq_one_letter_code
_entity_poly.pdbx_strand_id
1 'polypeptide(L)'
;MIKPTCYVFAFGVLFLMFISRAAADDPATPGNIRGVTRNPTGQPFPLVQVVVQNVGENTETTVTCGTDGAFTVNNLKPGKYHLMARAEGFETPDAVVDVAPGESAQVEFALIRTTQPSITKAQPGSLIKRLIKIYADDWRDRTPSGPDAAYRGYPAPVTNPPYPFTVWPYGGSPVIGQPNATSGPLMQALYAGPNGDAWKAANIQIYGWANTGWNASTSNNGRFANAPAAYAQISNSIQLDQFSLYVERVPDTVQTEHFDWGFRLTQIYGMDYRFTTQKGVFSNQLLGKDQTYGYDPVMAYVDLYFPHVADGLNVRIGRYISLPDIEAQLAPNNYTYTHSLTYTYDCYTQDGINGTFKFGKHWMWQVGLSSGCDAAPWTPDAKVTLNTCLSYTWHLGGDNLYGCANSINDGKYAYNNLAAYYFTWYHKINSKWHTDTEAWYQYMKQTPSIFGPIPAETNSNGAYCAPTEDRCFAPEWAIVNYVERQFGKKDYMSIRNEYFDDVKGQRTGYKTRYTEHMIGWGHWVGTSLLMRPEISFLHSYDMPAFSTGTKNSQLMVAGDLIWFY
;
A
#
# COMPACT_ATOMS: atom_id res chain seq x y z
N MET A 1 29.41 -5.76 42.90
CA MET A 1 30.34 -5.53 41.77
C MET A 1 30.37 -6.79 40.91
N ILE A 2 29.39 -6.94 40.01
CA ILE A 2 29.23 -8.06 39.08
C ILE A 2 28.81 -7.42 37.75
N LYS A 3 29.60 -7.63 36.70
CA LYS A 3 29.44 -7.03 35.37
C LYS A 3 28.25 -7.68 34.63
N PRO A 4 27.47 -6.92 33.83
CA PRO A 4 26.44 -7.52 32.98
C PRO A 4 27.06 -7.98 31.65
N THR A 5 26.75 -9.21 31.27
CA THR A 5 27.16 -9.84 30.01
C THR A 5 26.20 -9.41 28.91
N CYS A 6 26.73 -8.76 27.86
CA CYS A 6 26.01 -8.48 26.62
C CYS A 6 25.63 -9.79 25.91
N TYR A 7 24.34 -10.02 25.70
CA TYR A 7 23.86 -10.96 24.70
C TYR A 7 23.74 -10.22 23.36
N VAL A 8 24.72 -10.43 22.48
CA VAL A 8 24.60 -10.10 21.06
C VAL A 8 23.91 -11.28 20.40
N PHE A 9 22.68 -11.08 19.95
CA PHE A 9 22.00 -12.02 19.05
C PHE A 9 22.70 -11.96 17.68
N ALA A 10 23.55 -12.95 17.40
CA ALA A 10 24.05 -13.19 16.07
C ALA A 10 23.01 -14.01 15.28
N PHE A 11 22.35 -13.37 14.31
CA PHE A 11 21.60 -14.07 13.28
C PHE A 11 22.60 -14.80 12.36
N GLY A 12 22.79 -16.09 12.60
CA GLY A 12 23.49 -16.98 11.68
C GLY A 12 22.56 -17.35 10.52
N VAL A 13 22.83 -16.80 9.34
CA VAL A 13 22.24 -17.26 8.08
C VAL A 13 22.85 -18.63 7.75
N LEU A 14 22.10 -19.71 8.01
CA LEU A 14 22.48 -21.04 7.54
C LEU A 14 21.82 -21.28 6.18
N PHE A 15 22.60 -21.07 5.12
CA PHE A 15 22.21 -21.35 3.74
C PHE A 15 22.33 -22.87 3.49
N LEU A 16 21.23 -23.61 3.63
CA LEU A 16 21.15 -25.01 3.20
C LEU A 16 20.92 -25.05 1.69
N MET A 17 22.01 -25.19 0.91
CA MET A 17 21.94 -25.57 -0.50
C MET A 17 21.46 -27.02 -0.60
N PHE A 18 20.17 -27.22 -0.86
CA PHE A 18 19.69 -28.46 -1.46
C PHE A 18 20.08 -28.45 -2.94
N ILE A 19 21.17 -29.15 -3.27
CA ILE A 19 21.48 -29.51 -4.65
C ILE A 19 20.53 -30.64 -5.05
N SER A 20 19.36 -30.28 -5.56
CA SER A 20 18.52 -31.20 -6.32
C SER A 20 19.29 -31.55 -7.60
N ARG A 21 19.70 -32.81 -7.75
CA ARG A 21 20.13 -33.35 -9.04
C ARG A 21 18.95 -33.23 -10.01
N ALA A 22 18.99 -32.25 -10.91
CA ALA A 22 18.14 -32.26 -12.08
C ALA A 22 18.46 -33.54 -12.87
N ALA A 23 17.45 -34.40 -13.05
CA ALA A 23 17.50 -35.40 -14.09
C ALA A 23 17.61 -34.62 -15.41
N ALA A 24 18.63 -34.94 -16.22
CA ALA A 24 18.70 -34.42 -17.58
C ALA A 24 17.55 -35.05 -18.36
N ASP A 25 16.52 -34.25 -18.64
CA ASP A 25 15.51 -34.61 -19.63
C ASP A 25 16.22 -34.82 -20.98
N ASP A 26 15.88 -35.93 -21.65
CA ASP A 26 16.26 -36.18 -23.04
C ASP A 26 15.91 -34.94 -23.89
N PRO A 27 16.76 -34.49 -24.84
CA PRO A 27 16.46 -33.32 -25.64
C PRO A 27 15.24 -33.61 -26.53
N ALA A 28 14.05 -33.25 -26.03
CA ALA A 28 12.81 -33.34 -26.77
C ALA A 28 12.94 -32.53 -28.06
N THR A 29 12.48 -33.10 -29.17
CA THR A 29 12.53 -32.46 -30.49
C THR A 29 11.92 -31.05 -30.42
N PRO A 30 12.67 -29.99 -30.76
CA PRO A 30 12.14 -28.62 -30.69
C PRO A 30 10.91 -28.43 -31.59
N GLY A 31 9.92 -27.68 -31.11
CA GLY A 31 8.76 -27.23 -31.86
C GLY A 31 8.87 -25.77 -32.29
N ASN A 32 7.83 -25.24 -32.94
CA ASN A 32 7.77 -23.85 -33.41
C ASN A 32 6.42 -23.20 -33.07
N ILE A 33 6.35 -21.88 -33.12
CA ILE A 33 5.10 -21.13 -33.17
C ILE A 33 5.06 -20.34 -34.47
N ARG A 34 3.94 -20.43 -35.19
CA ARG A 34 3.63 -19.59 -36.35
C ARG A 34 2.39 -18.79 -36.05
N GLY A 35 2.39 -17.53 -36.42
CA GLY A 35 1.18 -16.74 -36.27
C GLY A 35 1.07 -15.60 -37.26
N VAL A 36 -0.12 -15.02 -37.29
CA VAL A 36 -0.43 -13.87 -38.12
C VAL A 36 -1.10 -12.80 -37.26
N THR A 37 -0.69 -11.56 -37.48
CA THR A 37 -1.31 -10.38 -36.88
C THR A 37 -2.22 -9.72 -37.91
N ARG A 38 -3.43 -9.35 -37.51
CA ARG A 38 -4.44 -8.71 -38.36
C ARG A 38 -4.90 -7.40 -37.75
N ASN A 39 -5.24 -6.46 -38.61
CA ASN A 39 -5.89 -5.22 -38.22
C ASN A 39 -7.42 -5.44 -38.02
N PRO A 40 -8.17 -4.44 -37.52
CA PRO A 40 -9.61 -4.56 -37.29
C PRO A 40 -10.45 -4.87 -38.55
N THR A 41 -9.88 -4.67 -39.74
CA THR A 41 -10.52 -4.96 -41.04
C THR A 41 -10.17 -6.35 -41.57
N GLY A 42 -9.45 -7.17 -40.80
CA GLY A 42 -9.05 -8.54 -41.16
C GLY A 42 -7.83 -8.62 -42.09
N GLN A 43 -7.23 -7.49 -42.46
CA GLN A 43 -6.02 -7.45 -43.29
C GLN A 43 -4.77 -7.68 -42.44
N PRO A 44 -3.69 -8.25 -43.00
CA PRO A 44 -2.45 -8.45 -42.26
C PRO A 44 -1.86 -7.14 -41.71
N PHE A 45 -1.30 -7.19 -40.50
CA PHE A 45 -0.80 -6.00 -39.80
C PHE A 45 0.71 -6.11 -39.51
N PRO A 46 1.57 -5.42 -40.27
CA PRO A 46 3.02 -5.60 -40.16
C PRO A 46 3.63 -4.84 -38.97
N LEU A 47 4.91 -5.14 -38.67
CA LEU A 47 5.72 -4.46 -37.64
C LEU A 47 5.20 -4.55 -36.19
N VAL A 48 4.25 -5.45 -35.93
CA VAL A 48 3.80 -5.80 -34.58
C VAL A 48 4.91 -6.58 -33.87
N GLN A 49 5.24 -6.20 -32.64
CA GLN A 49 6.17 -6.96 -31.80
C GLN A 49 5.39 -8.04 -31.05
N VAL A 50 5.74 -9.30 -31.27
CA VAL A 50 5.17 -10.44 -30.54
C VAL A 50 6.19 -10.94 -29.53
N VAL A 51 5.84 -10.84 -28.26
CA VAL A 51 6.59 -11.41 -27.15
C VAL A 51 6.10 -12.83 -26.92
N VAL A 52 7.01 -13.80 -26.92
CA VAL A 52 6.73 -15.22 -26.70
C VAL A 52 7.48 -15.69 -25.45
N GLN A 53 6.75 -16.12 -24.44
CA GLN A 53 7.28 -16.48 -23.13
C GLN A 53 6.98 -17.95 -22.82
N ASN A 54 8.00 -18.74 -22.51
CA ASN A 54 7.82 -20.10 -22.00
C ASN A 54 7.33 -20.05 -20.55
N VAL A 55 6.18 -20.65 -20.26
CA VAL A 55 5.55 -20.60 -18.93
C VAL A 55 6.30 -21.43 -17.87
N GLY A 56 7.01 -22.50 -18.29
CA GLY A 56 7.74 -23.39 -17.38
C GLY A 56 9.18 -22.97 -17.09
N GLU A 57 9.90 -22.45 -18.09
CA GLU A 57 11.31 -22.06 -17.96
C GLU A 57 11.53 -20.56 -17.83
N ASN A 58 10.48 -19.75 -18.02
CA ASN A 58 10.51 -18.29 -17.92
C ASN A 58 11.53 -17.62 -18.87
N THR A 59 11.78 -18.23 -20.04
CA THR A 59 12.57 -17.67 -21.14
C THR A 59 11.67 -16.87 -22.08
N GLU A 60 12.15 -15.71 -22.54
CA GLU A 60 11.42 -14.79 -23.43
C GLU A 60 12.13 -14.64 -24.76
N THR A 61 11.35 -14.59 -25.85
CA THR A 61 11.85 -14.20 -27.17
C THR A 61 10.87 -13.23 -27.81
N THR A 62 11.38 -12.11 -28.31
CA THR A 62 10.58 -11.13 -29.06
C THR A 62 10.83 -11.31 -30.55
N VAL A 63 9.76 -11.38 -31.34
CA VAL A 63 9.82 -11.40 -32.81
C VAL A 63 8.99 -10.24 -33.36
N THR A 64 9.44 -9.63 -34.46
CA THR A 64 8.66 -8.62 -35.16
C THR A 64 7.99 -9.25 -36.38
N CYS A 65 6.70 -8.98 -36.58
CA CYS A 65 5.95 -9.48 -37.73
C CYS A 65 6.48 -8.91 -39.06
N GLY A 66 6.48 -9.75 -40.09
CA GLY A 66 6.79 -9.38 -41.47
C GLY A 66 5.75 -8.46 -42.11
N THR A 67 6.01 -8.02 -43.34
CA THR A 67 5.12 -7.13 -44.10
C THR A 67 3.74 -7.72 -44.40
N ASP A 68 3.62 -9.04 -44.32
CA ASP A 68 2.42 -9.84 -44.47
C ASP A 68 1.77 -10.20 -43.12
N GLY A 69 2.16 -9.52 -42.03
CA GLY A 69 1.67 -9.76 -40.66
C GLY A 69 2.11 -11.08 -40.04
N ALA A 70 2.86 -11.92 -40.77
CA ALA A 70 3.28 -13.23 -40.29
C ALA A 70 4.49 -13.12 -39.34
N PHE A 71 4.54 -13.99 -38.33
CA PHE A 71 5.72 -14.20 -37.50
C PHE A 71 5.96 -15.69 -37.28
N THR A 72 7.21 -16.04 -37.01
CA THR A 72 7.59 -17.41 -36.66
C THR A 72 8.66 -17.39 -35.59
N VAL A 73 8.48 -18.20 -34.56
CA VAL A 73 9.48 -18.47 -33.53
C VAL A 73 9.86 -19.93 -33.61
N ASN A 74 11.12 -20.19 -33.93
CA ASN A 74 11.65 -21.54 -34.16
C ASN A 74 12.41 -22.05 -32.94
N ASN A 75 12.63 -23.36 -32.90
CA ASN A 75 13.47 -24.03 -31.90
C ASN A 75 13.00 -23.83 -30.46
N LEU A 76 11.69 -23.83 -30.27
CA LEU A 76 11.06 -23.75 -28.96
C LEU A 76 11.05 -25.12 -28.30
N LYS A 77 11.44 -25.20 -27.03
CA LYS A 77 11.25 -26.42 -26.25
C LYS A 77 9.76 -26.75 -26.14
N PRO A 78 9.36 -28.02 -26.13
CA PRO A 78 7.97 -28.40 -25.89
C PRO A 78 7.48 -27.85 -24.55
N GLY A 79 6.28 -27.28 -24.52
CA GLY A 79 5.75 -26.63 -23.33
C GLY A 79 4.65 -25.61 -23.63
N LYS A 80 4.14 -24.99 -22.57
CA LYS A 80 3.14 -23.92 -22.68
C LYS A 80 3.81 -22.59 -22.91
N TYR A 81 3.27 -21.79 -23.83
CA TYR A 81 3.76 -20.46 -24.14
C TYR A 81 2.66 -19.43 -23.98
N HIS A 82 2.99 -18.30 -23.36
CA HIS A 82 2.18 -17.10 -23.32
C HIS A 82 2.72 -16.11 -24.36
N LEU A 83 1.83 -15.57 -25.20
CA LEU A 83 2.18 -14.67 -26.30
C LEU A 83 1.44 -13.35 -26.14
N MET A 84 2.13 -12.24 -26.39
CA MET A 84 1.56 -10.89 -26.35
C MET A 84 1.94 -10.13 -27.60
N ALA A 85 0.96 -9.61 -28.34
CA ALA A 85 1.21 -8.75 -29.49
C ALA A 85 1.18 -7.27 -29.07
N ARG A 86 2.17 -6.49 -29.50
CA ARG A 86 2.34 -5.07 -29.19
C ARG A 86 2.46 -4.25 -30.46
N ALA A 87 1.58 -3.26 -30.61
CA ALA A 87 1.64 -2.26 -31.65
C ALA A 87 1.20 -0.91 -31.09
N GLU A 88 1.88 0.16 -31.49
CA GLU A 88 1.55 1.52 -31.03
C GLU A 88 0.12 1.90 -31.40
N GLY A 89 -0.68 2.32 -30.40
CA GLY A 89 -2.08 2.73 -30.59
C GLY A 89 -3.10 1.58 -30.69
N PHE A 90 -2.72 0.35 -30.38
CA PHE A 90 -3.61 -0.82 -30.35
C PHE A 90 -3.64 -1.46 -28.97
N GLU A 91 -4.76 -2.10 -28.62
CA GLU A 91 -4.81 -3.00 -27.47
C GLU A 91 -3.77 -4.12 -27.65
N THR A 92 -3.24 -4.61 -26.54
CA THR A 92 -2.23 -5.69 -26.52
C THR A 92 -2.90 -7.03 -26.26
N PRO A 93 -3.36 -7.77 -27.28
CA PRO A 93 -4.00 -9.06 -27.06
C PRO A 93 -2.98 -10.10 -26.60
N ASP A 94 -3.42 -10.99 -25.71
CA ASP A 94 -2.67 -12.14 -25.23
C ASP A 94 -3.26 -13.47 -25.75
N ALA A 95 -2.41 -14.50 -25.82
CA ALA A 95 -2.80 -15.86 -26.18
C ALA A 95 -1.92 -16.89 -25.46
N VAL A 96 -2.48 -18.06 -25.17
CA VAL A 96 -1.73 -19.21 -24.65
C VAL A 96 -1.75 -20.34 -25.67
N VAL A 97 -0.59 -20.89 -26.01
CA VAL A 97 -0.47 -22.04 -26.91
C VAL A 97 0.39 -23.14 -26.29
N ASP A 98 0.02 -24.39 -26.58
CA ASP A 98 0.80 -25.57 -26.21
C ASP A 98 1.65 -26.01 -27.42
N VAL A 99 2.96 -26.06 -27.25
CA VAL A 99 3.91 -26.53 -28.27
C VAL A 99 4.30 -27.98 -27.95
N ALA A 100 3.86 -28.92 -28.79
CA ALA A 100 4.24 -30.33 -28.68
C ALA A 100 5.60 -30.62 -29.37
N PRO A 101 6.31 -31.71 -29.00
CA PRO A 101 7.60 -32.07 -29.60
C PRO A 101 7.53 -32.19 -31.13
N GLY A 102 8.38 -31.42 -31.84
CA GLY A 102 8.45 -31.40 -33.30
C GLY A 102 7.26 -30.74 -34.02
N GLU A 103 6.26 -30.22 -33.30
CA GLU A 103 5.07 -29.61 -33.91
C GLU A 103 5.17 -28.09 -34.01
N SER A 104 4.30 -27.48 -34.82
CA SER A 104 4.17 -26.02 -34.95
C SER A 104 2.79 -25.56 -34.50
N ALA A 105 2.73 -24.85 -33.38
CA ALA A 105 1.49 -24.25 -32.90
C ALA A 105 1.12 -23.02 -33.74
N GLN A 106 -0.19 -22.81 -33.97
CA GLN A 106 -0.73 -21.70 -34.76
C GLN A 106 -1.46 -20.71 -33.86
N VAL A 107 -1.25 -19.41 -34.08
CA VAL A 107 -1.96 -18.35 -33.35
C VAL A 107 -2.31 -17.18 -34.27
N GLU A 108 -3.47 -16.57 -34.06
CA GLU A 108 -3.87 -15.35 -34.75
C GLU A 108 -4.14 -14.26 -33.73
N PHE A 109 -3.57 -13.07 -33.96
CA PHE A 109 -3.82 -11.87 -33.17
C PHE A 109 -4.63 -10.87 -33.99
N ALA A 110 -5.87 -10.61 -33.58
CA ALA A 110 -6.68 -9.52 -34.11
C ALA A 110 -6.44 -8.27 -33.24
N LEU A 111 -5.66 -7.32 -33.76
CA LEU A 111 -5.37 -6.08 -33.03
C LEU A 111 -6.52 -5.09 -33.18
N ILE A 112 -7.05 -4.64 -32.05
CA ILE A 112 -8.11 -3.65 -31.98
C ILE A 112 -7.46 -2.28 -31.75
N ARG A 113 -7.82 -1.27 -32.56
CA ARG A 113 -7.34 0.10 -32.32
C ARG A 113 -7.82 0.52 -30.95
N THR A 114 -6.93 1.12 -30.16
CA THR A 114 -7.39 1.91 -29.02
C THR A 114 -8.30 2.99 -29.56
N THR A 115 -9.59 2.87 -29.31
CA THR A 115 -10.46 4.03 -29.39
C THR A 115 -9.99 4.91 -28.25
N GLN A 116 -9.14 5.90 -28.57
CA GLN A 116 -9.17 7.13 -27.78
C GLN A 116 -10.66 7.46 -27.63
N PRO A 117 -11.18 7.66 -26.40
CA PRO A 117 -12.52 8.14 -26.25
C PRO A 117 -12.58 9.46 -27.02
N SER A 118 -13.19 9.40 -28.21
CA SER A 118 -13.57 10.55 -28.99
C SER A 118 -14.37 11.44 -28.05
N ILE A 119 -13.85 12.64 -27.81
CA ILE A 119 -14.45 13.80 -27.14
C ILE A 119 -15.94 13.54 -26.85
N THR A 120 -16.24 13.03 -25.65
CA THR A 120 -17.62 13.03 -25.18
C THR A 120 -17.94 14.49 -24.95
N LYS A 121 -18.77 15.06 -25.85
CA LYS A 121 -19.35 16.40 -25.67
C LYS A 121 -19.72 16.59 -24.20
N ALA A 122 -19.36 17.74 -23.63
CA ALA A 122 -19.72 18.11 -22.26
C ALA A 122 -21.17 17.72 -21.98
N GLN A 123 -21.37 16.88 -20.97
CA GLN A 123 -22.70 16.39 -20.62
C GLN A 123 -23.51 17.58 -20.08
N PRO A 124 -24.68 17.90 -20.67
CA PRO A 124 -25.49 19.02 -20.22
C PRO A 124 -25.99 18.79 -18.79
N GLY A 125 -26.01 19.86 -17.98
CA GLY A 125 -26.51 19.83 -16.60
C GLY A 125 -25.57 20.44 -15.57
N SER A 126 -26.03 20.53 -14.32
CA SER A 126 -25.20 20.94 -13.18
C SER A 126 -24.21 19.85 -12.77
N LEU A 127 -23.18 20.21 -12.01
CA LEU A 127 -22.21 19.26 -11.45
C LEU A 127 -22.93 18.14 -10.67
N ILE A 128 -23.91 18.48 -9.83
CA ILE A 128 -24.69 17.53 -9.04
C ILE A 128 -25.43 16.52 -9.94
N LYS A 129 -26.04 16.98 -11.05
CA LYS A 129 -26.72 16.06 -11.99
C LYS A 129 -25.75 15.09 -12.63
N ARG A 130 -24.54 15.54 -13.01
CA ARG A 130 -23.49 14.67 -13.56
C ARG A 130 -22.99 13.67 -12.52
N LEU A 131 -22.76 14.11 -11.29
CA LEU A 131 -22.31 13.27 -10.19
C LEU A 131 -23.33 12.16 -9.86
N ILE A 132 -24.62 12.50 -9.74
CA ILE A 132 -25.71 11.52 -9.53
C ILE A 132 -25.72 10.49 -10.66
N LYS A 133 -25.57 10.94 -11.91
CA LYS A 133 -25.52 10.03 -13.06
C LYS A 133 -24.32 9.08 -12.99
N ILE A 134 -23.14 9.57 -12.62
CA ILE A 134 -21.92 8.77 -12.50
C ILE A 134 -22.10 7.67 -11.44
N TYR A 135 -22.63 8.00 -10.26
CA TYR A 135 -22.95 6.97 -9.25
C TYR A 135 -23.99 5.97 -9.76
N ALA A 136 -25.05 6.44 -10.40
CA ALA A 136 -26.10 5.57 -10.92
C ALA A 136 -25.61 4.62 -12.02
N ASP A 137 -24.65 5.05 -12.84
CA ASP A 137 -24.00 4.23 -13.86
C ASP A 137 -22.98 3.27 -13.23
N ASP A 138 -22.17 3.74 -12.28
CA ASP A 138 -21.18 2.94 -11.54
C ASP A 138 -21.81 1.78 -10.78
N TRP A 139 -22.88 2.02 -10.01
CA TRP A 139 -23.57 0.97 -9.25
C TRP A 139 -24.34 -0.02 -10.14
N ARG A 140 -24.43 0.24 -11.45
CA ARG A 140 -25.03 -0.66 -12.44
C ARG A 140 -24.00 -1.27 -13.39
N ASP A 141 -22.70 -1.13 -13.09
CA ASP A 141 -21.59 -1.61 -13.89
C ASP A 141 -21.64 -1.10 -15.34
N ARG A 142 -22.07 0.16 -15.54
CA ARG A 142 -22.19 0.80 -16.85
C ARG A 142 -21.01 1.71 -17.20
N THR A 143 -19.98 1.72 -16.36
CA THR A 143 -18.78 2.54 -16.54
C THR A 143 -17.98 2.00 -17.73
N PRO A 144 -17.68 2.83 -18.74
CA PRO A 144 -16.87 2.38 -19.88
C PRO A 144 -15.48 1.95 -19.43
N SER A 145 -15.05 0.74 -19.81
CA SER A 145 -13.64 0.34 -19.68
C SER A 145 -12.83 1.02 -20.78
N GLY A 146 -11.86 1.85 -20.40
CA GLY A 146 -10.83 2.35 -21.31
C GLY A 146 -9.70 1.34 -21.50
N PRO A 147 -8.81 1.55 -22.48
CA PRO A 147 -7.59 0.75 -22.61
C PRO A 147 -6.71 0.91 -21.37
N ASP A 148 -5.97 -0.13 -21.03
CA ASP A 148 -5.02 -0.10 -19.92
C ASP A 148 -3.96 0.99 -20.15
N ALA A 149 -3.72 1.79 -19.12
CA ALA A 149 -2.71 2.83 -19.19
C ALA A 149 -1.30 2.20 -19.27
N ALA A 150 -0.44 2.79 -20.10
CA ALA A 150 0.93 2.34 -20.23
C ALA A 150 1.69 2.46 -18.89
N TYR A 151 2.54 1.48 -18.61
CA TYR A 151 3.38 1.45 -17.42
C TYR A 151 4.80 0.97 -17.76
N ARG A 152 5.76 1.29 -16.89
CA ARG A 152 7.17 0.92 -16.97
C ARG A 152 7.57 0.08 -15.77
N GLY A 153 7.65 -1.23 -15.95
CA GLY A 153 8.04 -2.15 -14.90
C GLY A 153 7.39 -3.50 -15.05
N TYR A 154 6.97 -4.07 -13.92
CA TYR A 154 6.18 -5.28 -13.87
C TYR A 154 4.67 -4.99 -13.94
N PRO A 155 3.88 -5.95 -14.43
CA PRO A 155 2.42 -5.86 -14.34
C PRO A 155 1.97 -5.77 -12.89
N ALA A 156 0.76 -5.23 -12.69
CA ALA A 156 0.12 -5.22 -11.39
C ALA A 156 -0.04 -6.64 -10.83
N PRO A 157 0.51 -6.96 -9.65
CA PRO A 157 0.33 -8.27 -9.05
C PRO A 157 -1.11 -8.52 -8.59
N VAL A 158 -1.87 -7.50 -8.24
CA VAL A 158 -3.24 -7.62 -7.74
C VAL A 158 -4.19 -6.65 -8.46
N THR A 159 -5.49 -6.82 -8.24
CA THR A 159 -6.53 -6.03 -8.90
C THR A 159 -7.20 -5.05 -7.94
N ASN A 160 -7.50 -3.85 -8.42
CA ASN A 160 -8.30 -2.86 -7.71
C ASN A 160 -9.45 -2.40 -8.62
N PRO A 161 -10.72 -2.57 -8.21
CA PRO A 161 -11.18 -3.42 -7.11
C PRO A 161 -10.86 -4.92 -7.34
N PRO A 162 -10.91 -5.79 -6.30
CA PRO A 162 -11.47 -5.53 -4.99
C PRO A 162 -10.46 -5.06 -3.93
N TYR A 163 -9.16 -5.14 -4.20
CA TYR A 163 -8.12 -4.75 -3.24
C TYR A 163 -7.85 -3.24 -3.27
N PRO A 164 -7.29 -2.67 -2.19
CA PRO A 164 -7.01 -1.22 -2.08
C PRO A 164 -5.94 -0.70 -3.06
N PHE A 165 -5.15 -1.59 -3.66
CA PHE A 165 -4.06 -1.23 -4.58
C PHE A 165 -3.88 -2.29 -5.67
N THR A 166 -3.17 -1.93 -6.74
CA THR A 166 -2.80 -2.83 -7.83
C THR A 166 -1.33 -3.27 -7.76
N VAL A 167 -0.48 -2.48 -7.10
CA VAL A 167 0.95 -2.71 -6.89
C VAL A 167 1.25 -2.62 -5.39
N TRP A 168 2.28 -3.35 -4.94
CA TRP A 168 2.67 -3.35 -3.54
C TRP A 168 3.04 -1.94 -3.06
N PRO A 169 2.37 -1.42 -2.02
CA PRO A 169 2.63 -0.08 -1.54
C PRO A 169 4.00 -0.03 -0.84
N TYR A 170 4.66 1.12 -0.93
CA TYR A 170 5.93 1.35 -0.24
C TYR A 170 6.03 2.74 0.41
N GLY A 171 5.05 3.64 0.20
CA GLY A 171 5.00 4.97 0.80
C GLY A 171 6.03 5.99 0.25
N GLY A 172 5.96 7.23 0.76
CA GLY A 172 6.94 8.31 0.50
C GLY A 172 7.22 8.72 -0.96
N SER A 173 6.50 8.19 -1.95
CA SER A 173 6.55 8.56 -3.37
C SER A 173 5.37 7.94 -4.13
N PRO A 174 4.92 8.50 -5.26
CA PRO A 174 4.17 7.72 -6.25
C PRO A 174 5.03 6.56 -6.78
N VAL A 175 4.39 5.51 -7.27
CA VAL A 175 5.09 4.36 -7.84
C VAL A 175 5.75 4.74 -9.16
N ILE A 176 7.08 4.78 -9.17
CA ILE A 176 7.84 5.20 -10.35
C ILE A 176 7.59 4.23 -11.51
N GLY A 177 7.04 4.77 -12.61
CA GLY A 177 6.69 4.01 -13.80
C GLY A 177 5.26 3.47 -13.80
N GLN A 178 4.42 3.82 -12.83
CA GLN A 178 3.00 3.50 -12.88
C GLN A 178 2.16 4.75 -13.22
N PRO A 179 1.14 4.62 -14.08
CA PRO A 179 0.26 5.72 -14.41
C PRO A 179 -0.63 6.09 -13.21
N ASN A 180 -1.05 7.35 -13.14
CA ASN A 180 -2.09 7.74 -12.20
C ASN A 180 -3.45 7.20 -12.69
N ALA A 181 -3.82 6.01 -12.23
CA ALA A 181 -5.02 5.30 -12.67
C ALA A 181 -6.29 5.71 -11.92
N THR A 182 -6.22 6.60 -10.93
CA THR A 182 -7.37 6.95 -10.09
C THR A 182 -8.15 8.11 -10.72
N SER A 183 -9.45 7.96 -10.87
CA SER A 183 -10.37 9.06 -11.17
C SER A 183 -11.69 8.81 -10.46
N GLY A 184 -11.83 9.39 -9.26
CA GLY A 184 -13.03 9.29 -8.46
C GLY A 184 -14.26 9.92 -9.14
N PRO A 185 -15.48 9.63 -8.65
CA PRO A 185 -16.74 10.12 -9.22
C PRO A 185 -16.82 11.63 -9.49
N LEU A 186 -16.20 12.44 -8.64
CA LEU A 186 -16.15 13.90 -8.67
C LEU A 186 -15.27 14.36 -9.82
N MET A 187 -14.11 13.75 -9.99
CA MET A 187 -13.26 14.01 -11.14
C MET A 187 -13.94 13.61 -12.43
N GLN A 188 -14.60 12.45 -12.48
CA GLN A 188 -15.40 12.07 -13.64
C GLN A 188 -16.50 13.09 -13.94
N ALA A 189 -17.15 13.65 -12.90
CA ALA A 189 -18.20 14.66 -13.05
C ALA A 189 -17.65 16.02 -13.53
N LEU A 190 -16.43 16.39 -13.12
CA LEU A 190 -15.71 17.57 -13.60
C LEU A 190 -15.26 17.41 -15.05
N TYR A 191 -14.67 16.25 -15.39
CA TYR A 191 -14.24 15.89 -16.74
C TYR A 191 -15.40 15.84 -17.74
N ALA A 192 -16.59 15.42 -17.31
CA ALA A 192 -17.79 15.44 -18.13
C ALA A 192 -18.42 16.84 -18.27
N GLY A 193 -17.90 17.87 -17.60
CA GLY A 193 -18.43 19.23 -17.62
C GLY A 193 -17.87 20.12 -18.74
N PRO A 194 -18.32 21.39 -18.82
CA PRO A 194 -17.89 22.34 -19.87
C PRO A 194 -16.38 22.62 -19.92
N ASN A 195 -15.70 22.52 -18.77
CA ASN A 195 -14.25 22.76 -18.64
C ASN A 195 -13.46 21.44 -18.50
N GLY A 196 -14.03 20.32 -18.93
CA GLY A 196 -13.43 18.99 -18.74
C GLY A 196 -12.03 18.85 -19.31
N ASP A 197 -11.79 19.42 -20.50
CA ASP A 197 -10.46 19.38 -21.14
C ASP A 197 -9.42 20.20 -20.38
N ALA A 198 -9.81 21.32 -19.78
CA ALA A 198 -8.93 22.11 -18.93
C ALA A 198 -8.55 21.34 -17.65
N TRP A 199 -9.50 20.62 -17.04
CA TRP A 199 -9.22 19.75 -15.89
C TRP A 199 -8.24 18.63 -16.25
N LYS A 200 -8.46 17.95 -17.38
CA LYS A 200 -7.55 16.90 -17.88
C LYS A 200 -6.16 17.44 -18.19
N ALA A 201 -6.08 18.58 -18.87
CA ALA A 201 -4.83 19.22 -19.23
C ALA A 201 -4.03 19.71 -18.01
N ALA A 202 -4.72 20.13 -16.93
CA ALA A 202 -4.08 20.52 -15.69
C ALA A 202 -3.46 19.33 -14.94
N ASN A 203 -3.94 18.11 -15.18
CA ASN A 203 -3.59 16.90 -14.42
C ASN A 203 -3.76 17.08 -12.90
N ILE A 204 -4.72 17.91 -12.49
CA ILE A 204 -5.06 18.14 -11.08
C ILE A 204 -6.34 17.37 -10.77
N GLN A 205 -6.30 16.59 -9.70
CA GLN A 205 -7.42 15.81 -9.20
C GLN A 205 -7.92 16.34 -7.85
N ILE A 206 -9.24 16.33 -7.70
CA ILE A 206 -9.97 16.63 -6.48
C ILE A 206 -10.95 15.49 -6.25
N TYR A 207 -10.70 14.72 -5.21
CA TYR A 207 -11.51 13.54 -4.87
C TYR A 207 -11.40 13.25 -3.38
N GLY A 208 -12.18 12.30 -2.87
CA GLY A 208 -12.16 12.01 -1.46
C GLY A 208 -13.05 10.84 -1.08
N TRP A 209 -13.28 10.73 0.22
CA TRP A 209 -14.22 9.75 0.76
C TRP A 209 -14.83 10.21 2.08
N ALA A 210 -15.97 9.62 2.40
CA ALA A 210 -16.52 9.59 3.75
C ALA A 210 -16.47 8.14 4.25
N ASN A 211 -15.89 7.93 5.43
CA ASN A 211 -15.86 6.65 6.12
C ASN A 211 -16.68 6.72 7.41
N THR A 212 -17.61 5.78 7.59
CA THR A 212 -18.39 5.64 8.82
C THR A 212 -18.30 4.21 9.32
N GLY A 213 -17.71 4.05 10.49
CA GLY A 213 -17.48 2.78 11.15
C GLY A 213 -18.42 2.53 12.31
N TRP A 214 -18.50 1.26 12.70
CA TRP A 214 -19.23 0.81 13.88
C TRP A 214 -18.53 -0.38 14.51
N ASN A 215 -18.80 -0.61 15.80
CA ASN A 215 -18.37 -1.83 16.48
C ASN A 215 -19.33 -2.25 17.59
N ALA A 216 -19.34 -3.55 17.88
CA ALA A 216 -19.90 -4.17 19.07
C ALA A 216 -18.79 -4.99 19.74
N SER A 217 -18.43 -4.65 20.97
CA SER A 217 -17.25 -5.16 21.65
C SER A 217 -17.57 -5.63 23.07
N THR A 218 -16.91 -6.71 23.50
CA THR A 218 -16.99 -7.18 24.89
C THR A 218 -16.30 -6.23 25.87
N SER A 219 -15.46 -5.31 25.41
CA SER A 219 -14.90 -4.23 26.23
C SER A 219 -15.86 -3.05 26.26
N ASN A 220 -16.20 -2.58 27.46
CA ASN A 220 -17.25 -1.57 27.63
C ASN A 220 -17.04 -0.66 28.85
N ASN A 221 -15.88 -0.73 29.50
CA ASN A 221 -15.53 0.15 30.61
C ASN A 221 -14.64 1.32 30.14
N GLY A 222 -15.16 2.54 30.24
CA GLY A 222 -14.47 3.77 29.84
C GLY A 222 -14.78 4.24 28.41
N ARG A 223 -14.39 5.49 28.09
CA ARG A 223 -14.66 6.13 26.78
C ARG A 223 -13.95 5.41 25.62
N PHE A 224 -12.72 4.97 25.83
CA PHE A 224 -11.88 4.29 24.85
C PHE A 224 -11.68 2.82 25.23
N ALA A 225 -12.76 2.13 25.60
CA ALA A 225 -12.68 0.79 26.19
C ALA A 225 -12.05 -0.26 25.24
N ASN A 226 -12.07 -0.04 23.93
CA ASN A 226 -11.46 -0.96 22.96
C ASN A 226 -9.94 -0.85 22.89
N ALA A 227 -9.34 0.24 23.41
CA ALA A 227 -7.90 0.36 23.50
C ALA A 227 -7.30 -0.85 24.26
N PRO A 228 -6.15 -1.40 23.84
CA PRO A 228 -5.22 -0.86 22.84
C PRO A 228 -5.58 -1.06 21.35
N ALA A 229 -6.71 -1.69 21.00
CA ALA A 229 -7.17 -1.73 19.60
C ALA A 229 -7.47 -0.31 19.09
N ALA A 230 -7.09 -0.01 17.84
CA ALA A 230 -7.25 1.31 17.22
C ALA A 230 -8.29 1.33 16.10
N TYR A 231 -8.58 2.54 15.62
CA TYR A 231 -9.57 2.87 14.58
C TYR A 231 -11.03 2.49 14.92
N ALA A 232 -11.24 1.66 15.94
CA ALA A 232 -12.52 1.41 16.61
C ALA A 232 -12.43 1.64 18.14
N GLN A 233 -11.71 2.66 18.60
CA GLN A 233 -11.38 2.84 20.03
C GLN A 233 -12.58 3.03 20.97
N ILE A 234 -13.65 3.69 20.50
CA ILE A 234 -14.88 3.89 21.28
C ILE A 234 -15.77 2.67 21.13
N SER A 235 -15.90 1.88 22.20
CA SER A 235 -16.69 0.65 22.20
C SER A 235 -18.18 0.89 21.96
N ASN A 236 -18.83 -0.04 21.24
CA ASN A 236 -20.29 -0.10 21.11
C ASN A 236 -20.89 1.19 20.53
N SER A 237 -20.25 1.72 19.48
CA SER A 237 -20.59 3.02 18.90
C SER A 237 -20.54 3.01 17.38
N ILE A 238 -21.17 4.03 16.79
CA ILE A 238 -21.05 4.41 15.38
C ILE A 238 -20.26 5.72 15.34
N GLN A 239 -19.25 5.79 14.49
CA GLN A 239 -18.30 6.90 14.43
C GLN A 239 -18.13 7.41 13.00
N LEU A 240 -17.95 8.73 12.87
CA LEU A 240 -17.40 9.31 11.64
C LEU A 240 -15.88 9.20 11.72
N ASP A 241 -15.31 8.22 11.03
CA ASP A 241 -13.88 7.95 11.14
C ASP A 241 -13.09 8.94 10.30
N GLN A 242 -13.51 9.14 9.04
CA GLN A 242 -12.85 10.04 8.10
C GLN A 242 -13.84 10.73 7.18
N PHE A 243 -13.71 12.04 7.06
CA PHE A 243 -14.18 12.81 5.92
C PHE A 243 -12.95 13.44 5.26
N SER A 244 -12.56 12.92 4.10
CA SER A 244 -11.24 13.16 3.53
C SER A 244 -11.34 13.84 2.17
N LEU A 245 -10.53 14.88 1.95
CA LEU A 245 -10.42 15.58 0.66
C LEU A 245 -8.97 15.60 0.18
N TYR A 246 -8.78 15.13 -1.04
CA TYR A 246 -7.53 15.18 -1.79
C TYR A 246 -7.59 16.32 -2.79
N VAL A 247 -6.49 17.07 -2.86
CA VAL A 247 -6.17 17.94 -3.98
C VAL A 247 -4.75 17.63 -4.40
N GLU A 248 -4.57 17.11 -5.60
CA GLU A 248 -3.26 16.63 -6.02
C GLU A 248 -2.99 16.77 -7.52
N ARG A 249 -1.71 16.80 -7.86
CA ARG A 249 -1.16 16.49 -9.17
C ARG A 249 -0.09 15.43 -8.96
N VAL A 250 -0.25 14.27 -9.56
CA VAL A 250 0.77 13.22 -9.52
C VAL A 250 1.71 13.44 -10.71
N PRO A 251 3.05 13.47 -10.50
CA PRO A 251 3.98 13.59 -11.62
C PRO A 251 3.87 12.38 -12.54
N ASP A 252 4.02 12.58 -13.84
CA ASP A 252 4.13 11.50 -14.80
C ASP A 252 5.52 10.85 -14.68
N THR A 253 5.55 9.71 -14.00
CA THR A 253 6.75 8.89 -13.79
C THR A 253 6.89 7.75 -14.80
N VAL A 254 5.91 7.60 -15.71
CA VAL A 254 5.94 6.62 -16.80
C VAL A 254 6.93 7.09 -17.86
N GLN A 255 6.87 8.38 -18.21
CA GLN A 255 7.80 9.00 -19.16
C GLN A 255 9.24 9.09 -18.62
N THR A 256 10.19 9.15 -19.56
CA THR A 256 11.65 9.16 -19.30
C THR A 256 12.39 10.35 -19.92
N GLU A 257 11.68 11.32 -20.49
CA GLU A 257 12.25 12.34 -21.38
C GLU A 257 12.46 13.70 -20.71
N HIS A 258 11.62 14.04 -19.73
CA HIS A 258 11.66 15.38 -19.13
C HIS A 258 11.33 15.37 -17.64
N PHE A 259 11.80 16.41 -16.96
CA PHE A 259 11.39 16.70 -15.59
C PHE A 259 9.87 16.84 -15.49
N ASP A 260 9.28 16.34 -14.40
CA ASP A 260 7.89 16.63 -14.04
C ASP A 260 7.75 16.86 -12.54
N TRP A 261 6.63 17.40 -12.09
CA TRP A 261 6.43 17.80 -10.69
C TRP A 261 5.01 17.50 -10.21
N GLY A 262 4.81 17.36 -8.92
CA GLY A 262 3.50 17.13 -8.35
C GLY A 262 3.35 17.75 -6.98
N PHE A 263 2.14 17.64 -6.45
CA PHE A 263 1.83 18.00 -5.09
C PHE A 263 0.67 17.17 -4.59
N ARG A 264 0.55 17.04 -3.27
CA ARG A 264 -0.62 16.48 -2.61
C ARG A 264 -0.93 17.28 -1.36
N LEU A 265 -2.20 17.67 -1.23
CA LEU A 265 -2.81 18.08 0.02
C LEU A 265 -3.94 17.10 0.33
N THR A 266 -3.74 16.30 1.38
CA THR A 266 -4.76 15.41 1.92
C THR A 266 -5.21 15.93 3.26
N GLN A 267 -6.50 16.18 3.38
CA GLN A 267 -7.14 16.71 4.56
C GLN A 267 -8.11 15.69 5.09
N ILE A 268 -8.14 15.48 6.41
CA ILE A 268 -9.12 14.62 7.06
C ILE A 268 -9.83 15.37 8.18
N TYR A 269 -11.11 15.07 8.37
CA TYR A 269 -11.87 15.40 9.58
C TYR A 269 -12.59 14.16 10.08
N GLY A 270 -12.46 13.81 11.35
CA GLY A 270 -13.08 12.59 11.90
C GLY A 270 -12.42 12.12 13.19
N MET A 271 -12.71 10.89 13.60
CA MET A 271 -12.03 10.23 14.73
C MET A 271 -10.58 9.91 14.43
N ASP A 272 -10.26 9.54 13.19
CA ASP A 272 -8.94 9.02 12.82
C ASP A 272 -7.85 10.08 12.79
N TYR A 273 -8.22 11.36 12.93
CA TYR A 273 -7.24 12.44 13.18
C TYR A 273 -6.36 12.14 14.40
N ARG A 274 -6.84 11.31 15.34
CA ARG A 274 -6.09 10.83 16.52
C ARG A 274 -4.84 10.02 16.16
N PHE A 275 -4.86 9.32 15.04
CA PHE A 275 -3.77 8.47 14.55
C PHE A 275 -2.91 9.15 13.48
N THR A 276 -3.25 10.37 13.09
CA THR A 276 -2.48 11.14 12.09
C THR A 276 -1.88 12.41 12.67
N THR A 277 -2.34 12.86 13.84
CA THR A 277 -1.90 14.11 14.48
C THR A 277 -0.39 14.18 14.67
N GLN A 278 0.23 15.14 13.98
CA GLN A 278 1.62 15.52 14.15
C GLN A 278 1.75 16.69 15.15
N LYS A 279 2.56 16.54 16.20
CA LYS A 279 2.84 17.63 17.16
C LYS A 279 3.36 18.85 16.39
N GLY A 280 2.72 20.00 16.59
CA GLY A 280 3.07 21.27 15.94
C GLY A 280 2.19 21.65 14.75
N VAL A 281 1.38 20.74 14.19
CA VAL A 281 0.43 21.02 13.10
C VAL A 281 -0.99 20.79 13.61
N PHE A 282 -1.71 21.86 13.97
CA PHE A 282 -3.09 21.81 14.51
C PHE A 282 -3.32 20.82 15.69
N SER A 283 -2.24 20.34 16.31
CA SER A 283 -2.25 19.23 17.27
C SER A 283 -2.90 19.56 18.61
N ASN A 284 -3.12 20.83 18.92
CA ASN A 284 -3.76 21.27 20.17
C ASN A 284 -5.20 20.76 20.33
N GLN A 285 -5.86 20.40 19.22
CA GLN A 285 -7.17 19.72 19.23
C GLN A 285 -7.10 18.42 20.04
N LEU A 286 -6.07 17.61 19.81
CA LEU A 286 -5.83 16.36 20.52
C LEU A 286 -4.96 16.58 21.77
N LEU A 287 -3.74 17.08 21.60
CA LEU A 287 -2.71 17.17 22.64
C LEU A 287 -3.01 18.20 23.74
N GLY A 288 -3.93 19.13 23.50
CA GLY A 288 -4.34 20.14 24.49
C GLY A 288 -5.77 19.98 24.99
N LYS A 289 -6.70 19.55 24.13
CA LYS A 289 -8.14 19.52 24.41
C LYS A 289 -8.77 18.12 24.42
N ASP A 290 -8.02 17.08 24.05
CA ASP A 290 -8.50 15.69 23.92
C ASP A 290 -9.83 15.57 23.13
N GLN A 291 -9.96 16.33 22.04
CA GLN A 291 -11.18 16.33 21.25
C GLN A 291 -11.47 14.94 20.67
N THR A 292 -12.75 14.56 20.63
CA THR A 292 -13.18 13.28 20.03
C THR A 292 -12.91 13.30 18.53
N TYR A 293 -13.36 14.36 17.86
CA TYR A 293 -13.21 14.60 16.43
C TYR A 293 -12.32 15.82 16.20
N GLY A 294 -11.52 15.78 15.13
CA GLY A 294 -10.66 16.90 14.77
C GLY A 294 -10.23 16.87 13.32
N TYR A 295 -9.55 17.94 12.93
CA TYR A 295 -8.99 18.13 11.59
C TYR A 295 -7.49 17.88 11.58
N ASP A 296 -6.99 17.21 10.53
CA ASP A 296 -5.56 17.06 10.27
C ASP A 296 -5.23 17.12 8.76
N PRO A 297 -4.25 17.94 8.33
CA PRO A 297 -3.70 17.89 6.98
C PRO A 297 -2.61 16.80 6.92
N VAL A 298 -3.03 15.53 6.95
CA VAL A 298 -2.16 14.35 7.10
C VAL A 298 -1.02 14.28 6.07
N MET A 299 -1.26 14.75 4.83
CA MET A 299 -0.21 14.89 3.82
C MET A 299 -0.25 16.27 3.20
N ALA A 300 0.90 16.93 3.13
CA ALA A 300 1.10 18.23 2.53
C ALA A 300 2.52 18.28 1.98
N TYR A 301 2.69 17.90 0.72
CA TYR A 301 4.01 17.78 0.10
C TYR A 301 4.02 18.16 -1.38
N VAL A 302 5.22 18.38 -1.90
CA VAL A 302 5.55 18.46 -3.32
C VAL A 302 6.40 17.26 -3.73
N ASP A 303 6.24 16.80 -4.97
CA ASP A 303 7.05 15.74 -5.58
C ASP A 303 7.79 16.33 -6.79
N LEU A 304 9.07 16.01 -6.94
CA LEU A 304 9.93 16.47 -8.04
C LEU A 304 10.52 15.23 -8.73
N TYR A 305 10.13 14.98 -9.99
CA TYR A 305 10.53 13.80 -10.74
C TYR A 305 11.62 14.10 -11.76
N PHE A 306 12.74 13.38 -11.64
CA PHE A 306 13.92 13.47 -12.49
C PHE A 306 14.11 12.13 -13.23
N PRO A 307 13.66 11.99 -14.49
CA PRO A 307 13.73 10.71 -15.20
C PRO A 307 15.16 10.27 -15.54
N HIS A 308 16.10 11.20 -15.68
CA HIS A 308 17.48 10.93 -16.12
C HIS A 308 18.42 10.48 -14.99
N VAL A 309 17.93 10.38 -13.75
CA VAL A 309 18.72 9.90 -12.61
C VAL A 309 18.35 8.44 -12.36
N ALA A 310 19.32 7.53 -12.55
CA ALA A 310 19.08 6.09 -12.58
C ALA A 310 17.95 5.76 -13.58
N ASP A 311 16.98 4.93 -13.20
CA ASP A 311 15.75 4.71 -13.98
C ASP A 311 14.58 5.58 -13.47
N GLY A 312 14.87 6.70 -12.81
CA GLY A 312 13.88 7.63 -12.28
C GLY A 312 14.11 7.89 -10.80
N LEU A 313 14.18 9.18 -10.47
CA LEU A 313 14.23 9.69 -9.11
C LEU A 313 12.98 10.55 -8.85
N ASN A 314 12.24 10.25 -7.78
CA ASN A 314 11.24 11.17 -7.24
C ASN A 314 11.73 11.73 -5.90
N VAL A 315 11.76 13.05 -5.75
CA VAL A 315 12.08 13.73 -4.49
C VAL A 315 10.81 14.32 -3.90
N ARG A 316 10.40 13.82 -2.74
CA ARG A 316 9.28 14.32 -1.95
C ARG A 316 9.75 15.32 -0.90
N ILE A 317 9.04 16.43 -0.73
CA ILE A 317 9.35 17.47 0.26
C ILE A 317 8.06 17.91 0.97
N GLY A 318 8.04 17.82 2.30
CA GLY A 318 6.93 18.25 3.16
C GLY A 318 6.48 17.13 4.10
N ARG A 319 5.21 17.19 4.53
CA ARG A 319 4.60 16.19 5.42
C ARG A 319 4.02 15.03 4.63
N TYR A 320 4.42 13.80 4.94
CA TYR A 320 3.96 12.57 4.30
C TYR A 320 3.77 11.43 5.32
N ILE A 321 2.98 10.44 4.95
CA ILE A 321 2.87 9.16 5.68
C ILE A 321 4.21 8.43 5.57
N SER A 322 4.72 7.90 6.68
CA SER A 322 6.04 7.28 6.82
C SER A 322 6.26 6.03 5.92
N LEU A 323 7.44 5.41 6.06
CA LEU A 323 7.91 4.31 5.23
C LEU A 323 8.34 3.11 6.08
N PRO A 324 8.07 1.86 5.70
CA PRO A 324 6.91 1.28 5.03
C PRO A 324 5.92 0.69 6.02
N ASP A 325 4.68 0.56 5.56
CA ASP A 325 3.67 -0.26 6.23
C ASP A 325 2.85 -1.01 5.17
N ILE A 326 2.33 -2.19 5.52
CA ILE A 326 1.32 -2.90 4.72
C ILE A 326 -0.08 -2.32 4.94
N GLU A 327 -0.28 -1.66 6.08
CA GLU A 327 -1.48 -0.90 6.45
C GLU A 327 -1.25 0.62 6.25
N ALA A 328 -2.31 1.42 6.32
CA ALA A 328 -2.26 2.86 6.05
C ALA A 328 -3.29 3.63 6.89
N GLN A 329 -3.05 4.93 7.14
CA GLN A 329 -3.93 5.71 8.02
C GLN A 329 -5.26 6.04 7.35
N LEU A 330 -5.30 5.94 6.03
CA LEU A 330 -6.42 6.35 5.19
C LEU A 330 -7.27 5.14 4.88
N ALA A 331 -8.55 5.20 5.25
CA ALA A 331 -9.43 4.02 5.22
C ALA A 331 -9.40 3.23 3.90
N PRO A 332 -9.43 3.85 2.70
CA PRO A 332 -9.40 3.14 1.42
C PRO A 332 -8.15 2.33 1.13
N ASN A 333 -7.04 2.61 1.82
CA ASN A 333 -5.75 2.00 1.54
C ASN A 333 -5.54 0.69 2.30
N ASN A 334 -6.57 0.20 3.02
CA ASN A 334 -6.50 -0.97 3.88
C ASN A 334 -7.44 -2.07 3.42
N TYR A 335 -7.07 -3.32 3.66
CA TYR A 335 -7.95 -4.46 3.47
C TYR A 335 -9.13 -4.47 4.46
N THR A 336 -8.93 -3.96 5.67
CA THR A 336 -9.83 -4.13 6.81
C THR A 336 -10.23 -2.79 7.42
N TYR A 337 -11.30 -2.78 8.23
CA TYR A 337 -11.76 -1.57 8.91
C TYR A 337 -10.87 -1.23 10.11
N THR A 338 -10.67 -2.18 11.02
CA THR A 338 -9.72 -2.00 12.12
C THR A 338 -8.29 -2.25 11.65
N HIS A 339 -7.34 -1.77 12.44
CA HIS A 339 -5.91 -1.94 12.21
C HIS A 339 -5.29 -2.88 13.21
N SER A 340 -4.18 -3.51 12.81
CA SER A 340 -3.33 -4.28 13.70
C SER A 340 -2.74 -3.40 14.80
N LEU A 341 -2.31 -4.01 15.92
CA LEU A 341 -1.54 -3.30 16.94
C LEU A 341 -0.17 -2.85 16.38
N THR A 342 0.40 -3.63 15.46
CA THR A 342 1.65 -3.42 14.73
C THR A 342 1.58 -2.05 14.08
N TYR A 343 0.52 -1.80 13.32
CA TYR A 343 0.29 -0.52 12.68
C TYR A 343 -0.13 0.60 13.66
N THR A 344 -0.90 0.26 14.69
CA THR A 344 -1.44 1.22 15.67
C THR A 344 -0.35 2.03 16.39
N TYR A 345 0.82 1.43 16.59
CA TYR A 345 1.89 2.02 17.38
C TYR A 345 3.13 2.31 16.55
N ASP A 346 2.95 2.44 15.24
CA ASP A 346 4.01 2.78 14.32
C ASP A 346 4.32 4.28 14.28
N CYS A 347 5.39 4.65 13.57
CA CYS A 347 5.73 6.01 13.20
C CYS A 347 4.79 6.47 12.08
N TYR A 348 3.73 7.23 12.35
CA TYR A 348 2.72 7.45 11.31
C TYR A 348 3.11 8.45 10.22
N THR A 349 3.66 9.59 10.61
CA THR A 349 3.96 10.69 9.70
C THR A 349 5.37 11.20 9.89
N GLN A 350 5.94 11.69 8.79
CA GLN A 350 7.22 12.37 8.75
C GLN A 350 7.07 13.70 8.02
N ASP A 351 7.86 14.70 8.40
CA ASP A 351 7.94 15.99 7.70
C ASP A 351 9.41 16.27 7.37
N GLY A 352 9.72 16.33 6.08
CA GLY A 352 11.09 16.26 5.61
C GLY A 352 11.24 16.14 4.11
N ILE A 353 12.39 15.59 3.70
CA ILE A 353 12.77 15.36 2.30
C ILE A 353 13.10 13.88 2.14
N ASN A 354 12.49 13.21 1.16
CA ASN A 354 12.74 11.81 0.85
C ASN A 354 12.94 11.60 -0.65
N GLY A 355 14.07 11.00 -1.03
CA GLY A 355 14.36 10.61 -2.40
C GLY A 355 14.06 9.13 -2.64
N THR A 356 13.33 8.81 -3.70
CA THR A 356 13.03 7.45 -4.16
C THR A 356 13.71 7.21 -5.50
N PHE A 357 14.64 6.27 -5.53
CA PHE A 357 15.41 5.89 -6.71
C PHE A 357 14.93 4.54 -7.23
N LYS A 358 14.70 4.43 -8.53
CA LYS A 358 14.46 3.15 -9.21
C LYS A 358 15.70 2.69 -9.96
N PHE A 359 16.03 1.40 -9.83
CA PHE A 359 17.12 0.75 -10.55
C PHE A 359 16.62 -0.56 -11.20
N GLY A 360 16.42 -0.51 -12.50
CA GLY A 360 15.81 -1.55 -13.30
C GLY A 360 14.36 -1.84 -12.90
N LYS A 361 13.97 -3.10 -13.05
CA LYS A 361 12.66 -3.61 -12.62
C LYS A 361 12.64 -4.15 -11.19
N HIS A 362 13.82 -4.35 -10.61
CA HIS A 362 14.00 -5.11 -9.38
C HIS A 362 14.22 -4.24 -8.16
N TRP A 363 15.08 -3.22 -8.26
CA TRP A 363 15.57 -2.51 -7.08
C TRP A 363 14.93 -1.13 -6.96
N MET A 364 14.58 -0.78 -5.74
CA MET A 364 14.22 0.59 -5.35
C MET A 364 14.94 0.93 -4.05
N TRP A 365 15.49 2.14 -3.96
CA TRP A 365 16.13 2.66 -2.77
C TRP A 365 15.48 3.98 -2.37
N GLN A 366 15.09 4.10 -1.10
CA GLN A 366 14.62 5.34 -0.50
C GLN A 366 15.61 5.83 0.56
N VAL A 367 15.88 7.13 0.56
CA VAL A 367 16.70 7.80 1.57
C VAL A 367 16.18 9.20 1.82
N GLY A 368 16.11 9.60 3.09
CA GLY A 368 15.54 10.88 3.45
C GLY A 368 15.97 11.41 4.81
N LEU A 369 15.65 12.68 5.04
CA LEU A 369 15.84 13.37 6.31
C LEU A 369 14.51 14.00 6.73
N SER A 370 14.12 13.79 7.98
CA SER A 370 12.88 14.34 8.56
C SER A 370 13.11 14.91 9.95
N SER A 371 12.08 15.55 10.51
CA SER A 371 12.03 16.03 11.89
C SER A 371 11.68 14.96 12.94
N GLY A 372 11.72 13.68 12.56
CA GLY A 372 11.32 12.55 13.40
C GLY A 372 9.89 12.10 13.11
N CYS A 373 9.40 11.14 13.89
CA CYS A 373 8.04 10.63 13.78
C CYS A 373 7.06 11.58 14.46
N ASP A 374 5.99 11.94 13.74
CA ASP A 374 4.85 12.71 14.25
C ASP A 374 5.20 14.04 14.93
N ALA A 375 6.37 14.61 14.63
CA ALA A 375 6.80 15.91 15.14
C ALA A 375 7.11 16.85 13.97
N ALA A 376 6.56 18.06 14.00
CA ALA A 376 6.86 19.07 12.99
C ALA A 376 8.22 19.73 13.24
N PRO A 377 8.95 20.20 12.20
CA PRO A 377 10.31 20.73 12.31
C PRO A 377 10.47 21.92 13.26
N TRP A 378 9.39 22.65 13.54
CA TRP A 378 9.38 23.82 14.43
C TRP A 378 9.03 23.48 15.89
N THR A 379 8.85 22.21 16.22
CA THR A 379 8.58 21.80 17.61
C THR A 379 9.87 21.58 18.40
N PRO A 380 9.84 21.76 19.73
CA PRO A 380 10.98 21.41 20.60
C PRO A 380 11.35 19.92 20.58
N ASP A 381 10.40 19.05 20.19
CA ASP A 381 10.59 17.60 20.11
C ASP A 381 11.24 17.15 18.81
N ALA A 382 11.30 18.02 17.79
CA ALA A 382 11.86 17.69 16.49
C ALA A 382 13.29 17.15 16.62
N LYS A 383 13.57 16.04 15.94
CA LYS A 383 14.89 15.42 15.83
C LYS A 383 15.26 15.25 14.39
N VAL A 384 16.47 15.67 14.01
CA VAL A 384 17.01 15.32 12.69
C VAL A 384 17.12 13.80 12.63
N THR A 385 16.35 13.23 11.72
CA THR A 385 16.12 11.79 11.63
C THR A 385 16.43 11.33 10.21
N LEU A 386 17.28 10.32 10.10
CA LEU A 386 17.59 9.67 8.83
C LEU A 386 16.62 8.50 8.61
N ASN A 387 16.11 8.37 7.40
CA ASN A 387 15.47 7.13 6.93
C ASN A 387 16.25 6.55 5.75
N THR A 388 16.37 5.22 5.69
CA THR A 388 16.92 4.51 4.52
C THR A 388 16.30 3.14 4.36
N CYS A 389 16.04 2.77 3.11
CA CYS A 389 15.02 1.81 2.77
C CYS A 389 15.38 1.13 1.44
N LEU A 390 15.41 -0.20 1.38
CA LEU A 390 15.78 -0.94 0.17
C LEU A 390 14.74 -2.00 -0.15
N SER A 391 14.20 -1.92 -1.36
CA SER A 391 13.20 -2.85 -1.88
C SER A 391 13.74 -3.68 -3.04
N TYR A 392 13.35 -4.95 -3.06
CA TYR A 392 13.64 -5.90 -4.12
C TYR A 392 12.38 -6.61 -4.59
N THR A 393 12.03 -6.44 -5.86
CA THR A 393 10.87 -7.04 -6.52
C THR A 393 11.32 -8.13 -7.49
N TRP A 394 10.66 -9.28 -7.50
CA TRP A 394 10.92 -10.36 -8.45
C TRP A 394 9.63 -11.08 -8.87
N HIS A 395 9.77 -12.18 -9.63
CA HIS A 395 8.65 -12.97 -10.16
C HIS A 395 7.56 -12.12 -10.85
N LEU A 396 7.99 -11.25 -11.76
CA LEU A 396 7.10 -10.37 -12.52
C LEU A 396 6.22 -9.47 -11.63
N GLY A 397 6.76 -9.01 -10.49
CA GLY A 397 6.02 -8.17 -9.55
C GLY A 397 5.22 -8.95 -8.52
N GLY A 398 5.14 -10.28 -8.64
CA GLY A 398 4.42 -11.13 -7.69
C GLY A 398 5.04 -11.15 -6.30
N ASP A 399 6.34 -10.87 -6.20
CA ASP A 399 7.08 -10.91 -4.95
C ASP A 399 7.81 -9.59 -4.69
N ASN A 400 7.76 -9.10 -3.46
CA ASN A 400 8.52 -7.93 -3.02
C ASN A 400 9.00 -8.08 -1.57
N LEU A 401 10.27 -7.78 -1.34
CA LEU A 401 10.82 -7.53 -0.01
C LEU A 401 11.12 -6.06 0.13
N TYR A 402 10.81 -5.50 1.29
CA TYR A 402 11.14 -4.12 1.58
C TYR A 402 11.61 -3.95 3.03
N GLY A 403 12.90 -3.66 3.19
CA GLY A 403 13.52 -3.46 4.50
C GLY A 403 13.89 -2.00 4.71
N CYS A 404 13.60 -1.50 5.90
CA CYS A 404 13.74 -0.08 6.21
C CYS A 404 14.25 0.16 7.61
N ALA A 405 15.21 1.07 7.72
CA ALA A 405 15.38 1.84 8.93
C ALA A 405 14.59 3.13 8.76
N ASN A 406 13.32 3.10 9.20
CA ASN A 406 12.35 4.18 8.98
C ASN A 406 12.72 5.45 9.76
N SER A 407 13.24 5.28 10.97
CA SER A 407 13.65 6.40 11.82
C SER A 407 14.94 6.04 12.55
N ILE A 408 16.04 6.73 12.20
CA ILE A 408 17.33 6.60 12.88
C ILE A 408 17.78 7.98 13.38
N ASN A 409 17.84 8.12 14.70
CA ASN A 409 18.45 9.25 15.40
C ASN A 409 19.00 8.81 16.77
N ASP A 410 19.10 9.71 17.76
CA ASP A 410 19.58 9.35 19.10
C ASP A 410 18.67 8.35 19.85
N GLY A 411 17.40 8.25 19.45
CA GLY A 411 16.33 7.45 20.04
C GLY A 411 15.93 7.92 21.43
N LYS A 412 16.33 9.13 21.86
CA LYS A 412 16.03 9.64 23.21
C LYS A 412 14.58 10.07 23.29
N TYR A 413 13.88 9.65 24.33
CA TYR A 413 12.47 9.96 24.55
C TYR A 413 12.14 11.44 24.36
N ALA A 414 11.22 11.67 23.44
CA ALA A 414 10.49 12.91 23.17
C ALA A 414 9.14 12.47 22.58
N TYR A 415 8.28 13.41 22.14
CA TYR A 415 7.02 13.02 21.50
C TYR A 415 7.27 12.11 20.27
N ASN A 416 6.92 10.83 20.41
CA ASN A 416 7.11 9.77 19.41
C ASN A 416 8.52 9.71 18.77
N ASN A 417 9.60 10.02 19.50
CA ASN A 417 10.96 9.92 18.95
C ASN A 417 11.48 8.47 18.87
N LEU A 418 10.80 7.65 18.06
CA LEU A 418 11.05 6.23 17.86
C LEU A 418 12.29 6.02 17.00
N ALA A 419 13.16 5.11 17.41
CA ALA A 419 14.11 4.48 16.50
C ALA A 419 13.45 3.19 15.98
N ALA A 420 13.28 3.07 14.66
CA ALA A 420 12.31 2.14 14.10
C ALA A 420 12.84 1.41 12.85
N TYR A 421 12.74 0.08 12.83
CA TYR A 421 13.27 -0.81 11.81
C TYR A 421 12.21 -1.80 11.34
N TYR A 422 11.81 -1.71 10.07
CA TYR A 422 10.65 -2.37 9.52
C TYR A 422 11.05 -3.29 8.37
N PHE A 423 10.23 -4.30 8.16
CA PHE A 423 10.38 -5.24 7.08
C PHE A 423 9.01 -5.70 6.59
N THR A 424 8.74 -5.51 5.30
CA THR A 424 7.55 -6.04 4.65
C THR A 424 7.92 -7.08 3.59
N TRP A 425 7.04 -8.06 3.43
CA TRP A 425 7.09 -9.08 2.40
C TRP A 425 5.71 -9.24 1.78
N TYR A 426 5.64 -9.01 0.47
CA TYR A 426 4.46 -9.29 -0.34
C TYR A 426 4.71 -10.51 -1.21
N HIS A 427 3.74 -11.42 -1.28
CA HIS A 427 3.82 -12.62 -2.09
C HIS A 427 2.49 -12.99 -2.74
N LYS A 428 2.45 -12.96 -4.07
CA LYS A 428 1.35 -13.47 -4.89
C LYS A 428 1.48 -14.99 -5.04
N ILE A 429 0.62 -15.71 -4.33
CA ILE A 429 0.60 -17.19 -4.34
C ILE A 429 0.01 -17.69 -5.67
N ASN A 430 -1.11 -17.11 -6.12
CA ASN A 430 -1.75 -17.42 -7.41
C ASN A 430 -2.71 -16.29 -7.83
N SER A 431 -3.59 -16.55 -8.80
CA SER A 431 -4.56 -15.56 -9.29
C SER A 431 -5.66 -15.17 -8.30
N LYS A 432 -5.83 -15.91 -7.20
CA LYS A 432 -6.86 -15.66 -6.18
C LYS A 432 -6.31 -15.39 -4.79
N TRP A 433 -5.06 -15.74 -4.53
CA TRP A 433 -4.47 -15.69 -3.21
C TRP A 433 -3.16 -14.93 -3.22
N HIS A 434 -2.99 -14.07 -2.21
CA HIS A 434 -1.72 -13.43 -1.91
C HIS A 434 -1.59 -13.23 -0.40
N THR A 435 -0.39 -12.90 0.05
CA THR A 435 -0.10 -12.67 1.46
C THR A 435 0.86 -11.50 1.62
N ASP A 436 0.61 -10.72 2.68
CA ASP A 436 1.38 -9.55 3.05
C ASP A 436 1.83 -9.75 4.50
N THR A 437 3.13 -9.76 4.75
CA THR A 437 3.72 -9.90 6.08
C THR A 437 4.48 -8.63 6.41
N GLU A 438 4.32 -8.14 7.63
CA GLU A 438 5.11 -7.05 8.17
C GLU A 438 5.66 -7.44 9.53
N ALA A 439 6.91 -7.08 9.79
CA ALA A 439 7.49 -7.14 11.12
C ALA A 439 8.30 -5.87 11.39
N TRP A 440 8.29 -5.44 12.64
CA TRP A 440 9.13 -4.35 13.07
C TRP A 440 9.77 -4.58 14.44
N TYR A 441 10.88 -3.88 14.64
CA TYR A 441 11.51 -3.65 15.93
C TYR A 441 11.71 -2.15 16.11
N GLN A 442 11.22 -1.62 17.22
CA GLN A 442 11.36 -0.20 17.54
C GLN A 442 11.66 0.00 19.02
N TYR A 443 12.17 1.18 19.35
CA TYR A 443 12.47 1.52 20.73
C TYR A 443 12.56 3.02 20.98
N MET A 444 12.45 3.38 22.26
CA MET A 444 12.93 4.64 22.82
C MET A 444 13.88 4.42 24.00
N LYS A 445 14.90 5.27 24.07
CA LYS A 445 15.88 5.35 25.17
C LYS A 445 15.44 6.42 26.15
N GLN A 446 15.81 6.23 27.42
CA GLN A 446 15.56 7.22 28.48
C GLN A 446 14.06 7.57 28.64
N THR A 447 13.18 6.62 28.35
CA THR A 447 11.73 6.75 28.55
C THR A 447 11.43 6.91 30.03
N PRO A 448 10.63 7.92 30.45
CA PRO A 448 10.22 8.11 31.83
C PRO A 448 9.60 6.86 32.45
N SER A 449 9.99 6.54 33.67
CA SER A 449 9.38 5.46 34.44
C SER A 449 7.98 5.85 34.87
N ILE A 450 7.00 4.96 34.70
CA ILE A 450 5.63 5.17 35.22
C ILE A 450 5.57 5.17 36.76
N PHE A 451 6.64 4.70 37.42
CA PHE A 451 6.78 4.73 38.88
C PHE A 451 7.61 5.93 39.36
N GLY A 452 8.20 6.69 38.44
CA GLY A 452 9.09 7.80 38.71
C GLY A 452 8.38 9.15 38.76
N PRO A 453 9.10 10.22 39.14
CA PRO A 453 8.55 11.58 39.25
C PRO A 453 8.50 12.33 37.90
N ILE A 454 9.06 11.75 36.84
CA ILE A 454 9.19 12.40 35.53
C ILE A 454 7.91 12.12 34.71
N PRO A 455 7.14 13.14 34.31
CA PRO A 455 5.96 12.92 33.49
C PRO A 455 6.33 12.48 32.08
N ALA A 456 5.49 11.63 31.49
CA ALA A 456 5.51 11.33 30.06
C ALA A 456 4.99 12.52 29.24
N GLU A 457 5.36 12.58 27.97
CA GLU A 457 4.78 13.55 27.02
C GLU A 457 3.28 13.30 26.87
N THR A 458 2.48 14.35 26.70
CA THR A 458 1.04 14.20 26.46
C THR A 458 0.79 13.35 25.22
N ASN A 459 -0.16 12.41 25.32
CA ASN A 459 -0.48 11.43 24.26
C ASN A 459 0.69 10.48 23.92
N SER A 460 1.62 10.31 24.84
CA SER A 460 2.65 9.26 24.86
C SER A 460 2.64 8.58 26.24
N ASN A 461 3.20 7.38 26.36
CA ASN A 461 3.30 6.71 27.66
C ASN A 461 4.74 6.65 28.17
N GLY A 462 4.86 6.55 29.49
CA GLY A 462 6.09 6.11 30.15
C GLY A 462 6.28 4.59 30.03
N ALA A 463 7.35 4.08 30.62
CA ALA A 463 7.72 2.67 30.59
C ALA A 463 7.72 2.04 31.99
N TYR A 464 7.50 0.72 32.04
CA TYR A 464 7.68 -0.11 33.23
C TYR A 464 9.17 -0.35 33.50
N CYS A 465 9.83 0.65 34.11
CA CYS A 465 11.24 0.60 34.49
C CYS A 465 11.49 -0.14 35.81
N ALA A 466 12.75 -0.42 36.13
CA ALA A 466 13.07 -0.97 37.45
C ALA A 466 12.75 0.05 38.56
N PRO A 467 12.40 -0.37 39.80
CA PRO A 467 11.99 0.55 40.87
C PRO A 467 12.98 1.67 41.21
N THR A 468 14.26 1.48 40.90
CA THR A 468 15.34 2.45 41.15
C THR A 468 15.68 3.32 39.94
N GLU A 469 14.98 3.14 38.82
CA GLU A 469 15.24 3.84 37.56
C GLU A 469 14.15 4.88 37.29
N ASP A 470 14.52 6.15 37.19
CA ASP A 470 13.61 7.21 36.75
C ASP A 470 13.34 7.16 35.24
N ARG A 471 14.24 6.51 34.49
CA ARG A 471 14.17 6.34 33.04
C ARG A 471 14.78 5.01 32.62
N CYS A 472 14.24 4.37 31.59
CA CYS A 472 14.81 3.13 31.06
C CYS A 472 14.73 3.05 29.53
N PHE A 473 15.35 2.01 28.99
CA PHE A 473 15.21 1.62 27.59
C PHE A 473 13.90 0.84 27.42
N ALA A 474 13.08 1.28 26.46
CA ALA A 474 11.79 0.69 26.12
C ALA A 474 11.82 0.18 24.67
N PRO A 475 12.08 -1.11 24.47
CA PRO A 475 11.92 -1.76 23.18
C PRO A 475 10.57 -2.45 23.05
N GLU A 476 10.18 -2.66 21.80
CA GLU A 476 9.00 -3.43 21.42
C GLU A 476 9.23 -4.06 20.05
N TRP A 477 8.48 -5.12 19.75
CA TRP A 477 8.49 -5.73 18.44
C TRP A 477 7.15 -6.37 18.13
N ALA A 478 6.83 -6.45 16.83
CA ALA A 478 5.60 -7.05 16.38
C ALA A 478 5.78 -7.72 15.01
N ILE A 479 4.87 -8.63 14.70
CA ILE A 479 4.71 -9.24 13.38
C ILE A 479 3.23 -9.46 13.10
N VAL A 480 2.81 -9.04 11.92
CA VAL A 480 1.45 -9.20 11.40
C VAL A 480 1.50 -9.88 10.04
N ASN A 481 0.49 -10.69 9.76
CA ASN A 481 0.30 -11.28 8.45
C ASN A 481 -1.16 -11.21 8.01
N TYR A 482 -1.33 -10.71 6.79
CA TYR A 482 -2.56 -10.79 6.02
C TYR A 482 -2.48 -11.94 5.03
N VAL A 483 -3.56 -12.71 4.95
CA VAL A 483 -3.81 -13.66 3.86
C VAL A 483 -5.10 -13.24 3.18
N GLU A 484 -4.97 -12.89 1.91
CA GLU A 484 -6.05 -12.32 1.13
C GLU A 484 -6.55 -13.31 0.09
N ARG A 485 -7.87 -13.37 -0.06
CA ARG A 485 -8.53 -14.18 -1.08
C ARG A 485 -9.50 -13.35 -1.89
N GLN A 486 -9.32 -13.36 -3.20
CA GLN A 486 -10.24 -12.78 -4.16
C GLN A 486 -11.32 -13.80 -4.56
N PHE A 487 -12.59 -13.41 -4.44
CA PHE A 487 -13.72 -14.20 -4.94
C PHE A 487 -14.23 -13.71 -6.29
N GLY A 488 -14.08 -12.41 -6.58
CA GLY A 488 -14.49 -11.78 -7.83
C GLY A 488 -13.97 -10.35 -7.94
N LYS A 489 -14.56 -9.56 -8.85
CA LYS A 489 -14.18 -8.14 -9.01
C LYS A 489 -14.64 -7.26 -7.85
N LYS A 490 -15.61 -7.72 -7.06
CA LYS A 490 -16.26 -6.94 -6.00
C LYS A 490 -16.02 -7.48 -4.59
N ASP A 491 -15.43 -8.67 -4.48
CA ASP A 491 -15.44 -9.44 -3.23
C ASP A 491 -14.07 -10.01 -2.90
N TYR A 492 -13.64 -9.79 -1.67
CA TYR A 492 -12.44 -10.38 -1.09
C TYR A 492 -12.63 -10.74 0.38
N MET A 493 -11.85 -11.70 0.88
CA MET A 493 -11.75 -12.01 2.31
C MET A 493 -10.33 -11.78 2.77
N SER A 494 -10.22 -11.21 3.97
CA SER A 494 -8.96 -10.93 4.65
C SER A 494 -8.88 -11.76 5.91
N ILE A 495 -7.73 -12.39 6.15
CA ILE A 495 -7.41 -13.04 7.41
C ILE A 495 -6.19 -12.34 7.97
N ARG A 496 -6.32 -11.69 9.12
CA ARG A 496 -5.21 -11.04 9.82
C ARG A 496 -4.86 -11.82 11.09
N ASN A 497 -3.58 -12.15 11.22
CA ASN A 497 -3.01 -12.70 12.45
C ASN A 497 -1.83 -11.87 12.88
N GLU A 498 -1.71 -11.64 14.18
CA GLU A 498 -0.70 -10.78 14.73
C GLU A 498 -0.14 -11.30 16.05
N TYR A 499 1.15 -11.02 16.27
CA TYR A 499 1.79 -11.04 17.58
C TYR A 499 2.48 -9.70 17.84
N PHE A 500 2.28 -9.14 19.03
CA PHE A 500 2.89 -7.88 19.47
C PHE A 500 3.44 -8.02 20.89
N ASP A 501 4.67 -7.58 21.15
CA ASP A 501 5.29 -7.60 22.47
C ASP A 501 5.68 -6.19 22.92
N ASP A 502 4.86 -5.61 23.81
CA ASP A 502 5.21 -4.35 24.49
C ASP A 502 6.08 -4.65 25.71
N VAL A 503 7.38 -4.87 25.47
CA VAL A 503 8.33 -5.38 26.48
C VAL A 503 8.37 -4.50 27.73
N LYS A 504 8.06 -3.21 27.57
CA LYS A 504 8.06 -2.21 28.65
C LYS A 504 6.74 -1.46 28.82
N GLY A 505 5.67 -1.87 28.15
CA GLY A 505 4.36 -1.22 28.22
C GLY A 505 4.35 0.22 27.70
N GLN A 506 5.37 0.63 26.95
CA GLN A 506 5.53 2.02 26.53
C GLN A 506 4.54 2.38 25.42
N ARG A 507 4.22 1.44 24.53
CA ARG A 507 3.39 1.76 23.39
C ARG A 507 1.91 1.71 23.71
N THR A 508 1.47 0.63 24.35
CA THR A 508 0.07 0.37 24.67
C THR A 508 -0.34 0.89 26.05
N GLY A 509 0.64 1.21 26.91
CA GLY A 509 0.42 1.52 28.32
C GLY A 509 0.41 0.29 29.23
N TYR A 510 0.51 -0.92 28.69
CA TYR A 510 0.49 -2.17 29.45
C TYR A 510 1.65 -3.07 29.05
N LYS A 511 2.45 -3.49 30.02
CA LYS A 511 3.59 -4.39 29.80
C LYS A 511 3.09 -5.83 29.61
N THR A 512 2.77 -6.18 28.37
CA THR A 512 2.28 -7.52 28.01
C THR A 512 2.53 -7.83 26.56
N ARG A 513 2.53 -9.13 26.26
CA ARG A 513 2.38 -9.65 24.91
C ARG A 513 0.92 -9.69 24.51
N TYR A 514 0.66 -9.58 23.21
CA TYR A 514 -0.64 -9.61 22.59
C TYR A 514 -0.68 -10.56 21.41
N THR A 515 -1.87 -11.09 21.15
CA THR A 515 -2.23 -11.65 19.84
C THR A 515 -3.54 -11.07 19.38
N GLU A 516 -3.67 -10.94 18.06
CA GLU A 516 -4.94 -10.68 17.39
C GLU A 516 -5.18 -11.74 16.31
N HIS A 517 -6.43 -12.20 16.22
CA HIS A 517 -6.92 -13.05 15.15
C HIS A 517 -8.20 -12.46 14.59
N MET A 518 -8.23 -12.25 13.28
CA MET A 518 -9.29 -11.51 12.63
C MET A 518 -9.63 -12.12 11.27
N ILE A 519 -10.92 -12.11 10.95
CA ILE A 519 -11.43 -12.41 9.61
C ILE A 519 -12.39 -11.30 9.17
N GLY A 520 -12.20 -10.82 7.95
CA GLY A 520 -12.99 -9.76 7.34
C GLY A 520 -13.44 -10.13 5.93
N TRP A 521 -14.49 -9.47 5.47
CA TRP A 521 -14.98 -9.55 4.09
C TRP A 521 -15.16 -8.13 3.57
N GLY A 522 -14.64 -7.84 2.39
CA GLY A 522 -14.88 -6.57 1.72
C GLY A 522 -15.75 -6.75 0.48
N HIS A 523 -16.75 -5.88 0.35
CA HIS A 523 -17.70 -5.88 -0.76
C HIS A 523 -17.83 -4.51 -1.41
N TRP A 524 -17.64 -4.45 -2.72
CA TRP A 524 -17.80 -3.27 -3.53
C TRP A 524 -19.17 -3.19 -4.21
N VAL A 525 -19.83 -2.04 -4.09
CA VAL A 525 -20.97 -1.67 -4.94
C VAL A 525 -20.47 -0.68 -6.00
N GLY A 526 -20.41 -1.16 -7.25
CA GLY A 526 -19.70 -0.44 -8.32
C GLY A 526 -18.21 -0.34 -7.99
N THR A 527 -17.66 0.87 -8.10
CA THR A 527 -16.28 1.21 -7.73
C THR A 527 -16.22 2.34 -6.68
N SER A 528 -17.37 2.72 -6.14
CA SER A 528 -17.51 3.95 -5.33
C SER A 528 -18.12 3.75 -3.94
N LEU A 529 -18.50 2.52 -3.59
CA LEU A 529 -18.91 2.14 -2.24
C LEU A 529 -18.23 0.85 -1.84
N LEU A 530 -17.60 0.83 -0.66
CA LEU A 530 -16.96 -0.35 -0.07
C LEU A 530 -17.51 -0.58 1.34
N MET A 531 -17.95 -1.81 1.61
CA MET A 531 -18.36 -2.28 2.93
C MET A 531 -17.35 -3.31 3.45
N ARG A 532 -16.92 -3.21 4.72
CA ARG A 532 -15.94 -4.14 5.31
C ARG A 532 -16.35 -4.66 6.69
N PRO A 533 -17.34 -5.55 6.81
CA PRO A 533 -17.60 -6.24 8.07
C PRO A 533 -16.47 -7.20 8.45
N GLU A 534 -16.20 -7.30 9.75
CA GLU A 534 -15.14 -8.11 10.32
C GLU A 534 -15.46 -8.58 11.74
N ILE A 535 -14.76 -9.63 12.17
CA ILE A 535 -14.74 -10.11 13.55
C ILE A 535 -13.30 -10.34 13.98
N SER A 536 -12.93 -9.81 15.15
CA SER A 536 -11.60 -9.95 15.72
C SER A 536 -11.64 -10.40 17.17
N PHE A 537 -10.66 -11.22 17.54
CA PHE A 537 -10.38 -11.62 18.91
C PHE A 537 -8.96 -11.17 19.27
N LEU A 538 -8.87 -10.35 20.31
CA LEU A 538 -7.61 -9.84 20.84
C LEU A 538 -7.39 -10.37 22.26
N HIS A 539 -6.15 -10.72 22.58
CA HIS A 539 -5.78 -11.24 23.89
C HIS A 539 -4.45 -10.65 24.37
N SER A 540 -4.39 -10.32 25.66
CA SER A 540 -3.19 -9.93 26.39
C SER A 540 -2.83 -11.02 27.41
N TYR A 541 -1.56 -11.43 27.41
CA TYR A 541 -1.12 -12.64 28.12
C TYR A 541 -0.64 -12.41 29.55
N ASP A 542 -0.01 -11.26 29.82
CA ASP A 542 0.72 -11.02 31.07
C ASP A 542 -0.08 -10.15 32.05
N MET A 543 -0.94 -9.27 31.54
CA MET A 543 -1.84 -8.46 32.36
C MET A 543 -3.09 -8.01 31.57
N PRO A 544 -4.17 -7.62 32.28
CA PRO A 544 -5.34 -7.05 31.63
C PRO A 544 -5.01 -5.72 30.96
N ALA A 545 -5.30 -5.62 29.66
CA ALA A 545 -5.05 -4.41 28.86
C ALA A 545 -6.34 -3.82 28.29
N PHE A 546 -7.37 -4.65 28.06
CA PHE A 546 -8.63 -4.23 27.44
C PHE A 546 -9.63 -3.72 28.48
N SER A 547 -10.61 -2.95 28.02
CA SER A 547 -11.69 -2.41 28.86
C SER A 547 -11.11 -1.61 30.03
N THR A 548 -10.19 -0.68 29.71
CA THR A 548 -9.42 0.13 30.67
C THR A 548 -8.65 -0.72 31.71
N GLY A 549 -7.96 -1.78 31.24
CA GLY A 549 -7.10 -2.59 32.08
C GLY A 549 -7.86 -3.54 33.02
N THR A 550 -9.07 -3.95 32.65
CA THR A 550 -9.89 -4.87 33.46
C THR A 550 -10.08 -6.25 32.83
N LYS A 551 -9.76 -6.41 31.53
CA LYS A 551 -9.92 -7.66 30.80
C LYS A 551 -8.63 -8.05 30.06
N ASN A 552 -8.35 -9.35 30.03
CA ASN A 552 -7.29 -9.94 29.21
C ASN A 552 -7.72 -10.19 27.76
N SER A 553 -9.02 -10.21 27.47
CA SER A 553 -9.50 -10.53 26.12
C SER A 553 -10.63 -9.61 25.68
N GLN A 554 -10.68 -9.35 24.39
CA GLN A 554 -11.73 -8.63 23.71
C GLN A 554 -12.19 -9.42 22.48
N LEU A 555 -13.49 -9.62 22.34
CA LEU A 555 -14.13 -10.05 21.10
C LEU A 555 -14.85 -8.84 20.53
N MET A 556 -14.62 -8.55 19.26
CA MET A 556 -15.18 -7.40 18.58
C MET A 556 -15.75 -7.81 17.23
N VAL A 557 -16.99 -7.42 16.99
CA VAL A 557 -17.58 -7.38 15.65
C VAL A 557 -17.56 -5.93 15.22
N ALA A 558 -17.03 -5.64 14.04
CA ALA A 558 -16.85 -4.28 13.57
C ALA A 558 -17.08 -4.20 12.06
N GLY A 559 -17.12 -2.98 11.55
CA GLY A 559 -17.03 -2.74 10.11
C GLY A 559 -17.32 -1.30 9.76
N ASP A 560 -17.13 -0.99 8.49
CA ASP A 560 -17.37 0.35 7.97
C ASP A 560 -18.01 0.37 6.59
N LEU A 561 -18.44 1.58 6.22
CA LEU A 561 -18.89 1.94 4.89
C LEU A 561 -18.06 3.14 4.41
N ILE A 562 -17.31 2.92 3.33
CA ILE A 562 -16.57 3.97 2.63
C ILE A 562 -17.37 4.39 1.40
N TRP A 563 -17.67 5.68 1.31
CA TRP A 563 -18.25 6.31 0.13
C TRP A 563 -17.23 7.22 -0.55
N PHE A 564 -16.79 6.83 -1.74
CA PHE A 564 -15.86 7.59 -2.56
C PHE A 564 -16.58 8.66 -3.35
N TYR A 565 -16.03 9.88 -3.35
CA TYR A 565 -16.53 10.98 -4.16
C TYR A 565 -15.46 11.58 -5.02
#